data_AF-A0A9Q2XKB0-F1
#
_entry.id   AF-A0A9Q2XKB0-F1
#
_cell.length_a   1.000
_cell.length_b   1.000
_cell.length_c   1.000
_cell.angle_alpha   90.00
_cell.angle_beta   90.00
_cell.angle_gamma   90.00
#
_symmetry.space_group_name_H-M   'P 1'
#
loop_
_entity.id
_entity.type
_entity.pdbx_description
1 polymer ?
#
loop_
_entity_poly.entity_id
_entity_poly.type
_entity_poly.pdbx_seq_one_letter_code
_entity_poly.pdbx_strand_id
1 'polypeptide(L)'
;MRQFKLVLAALPFGILAGCGNDALEGTYEQTTTVMGIQGPTQKVEFSSDYIIANGIEVKVGEWERKDDVVIARNKDGVALINVRVLDGGKRLEAIGGSEMAKNVFVRVD
;
A
#
# COMPACT_ATOMS: atom_id res chain seq x y z
N MET A 1 16.65 -45.21 27.96
CA MET A 1 15.76 -44.70 26.90
C MET A 1 15.58 -43.21 27.10
N ARG A 2 15.91 -42.43 26.06
CA ARG A 2 16.15 -40.98 26.11
C ARG A 2 14.80 -40.24 26.06
N GLN A 3 14.49 -39.47 27.10
CA GLN A 3 13.26 -38.70 27.21
C GLN A 3 13.31 -37.51 26.24
N PHE A 4 12.51 -37.55 25.18
CA PHE A 4 12.34 -36.42 24.27
C PHE A 4 11.39 -35.40 24.93
N LYS A 5 11.95 -34.31 25.44
CA LYS A 5 11.17 -33.12 25.80
C LYS A 5 10.76 -32.41 24.51
N LEU A 6 9.51 -32.61 24.09
CA LEU A 6 8.86 -31.75 23.10
C LEU A 6 8.58 -30.41 23.78
N VAL A 7 9.49 -29.45 23.62
CA VAL A 7 9.21 -28.04 23.91
C VAL A 7 8.32 -27.56 22.76
N LEU A 8 7.01 -27.60 22.99
CA LEU A 8 6.03 -26.92 22.16
C LEU A 8 6.29 -25.42 22.35
N ALA A 9 7.11 -24.83 21.49
CA ALA A 9 7.23 -23.39 21.37
C ALA A 9 5.87 -22.88 20.90
N ALA A 10 5.03 -22.48 21.86
CA ALA A 10 3.90 -21.62 21.59
C ALA A 10 4.51 -20.32 21.05
N LEU A 11 4.60 -20.23 19.71
CA LEU A 11 4.79 -18.97 19.02
C LEU A 11 3.69 -18.06 19.54
N PRO A 12 4.01 -16.94 20.21
CA PRO A 12 3.01 -15.93 20.42
C PRO A 12 2.72 -15.40 19.02
N PHE A 13 1.67 -15.91 18.38
CA PHE A 13 0.91 -15.12 17.44
C PHE A 13 0.24 -14.00 18.24
N GLY A 14 1.08 -13.12 18.80
CA GLY A 14 0.76 -11.72 18.88
C GLY A 14 0.58 -11.30 17.43
N ILE A 15 -0.63 -11.51 16.92
CA ILE A 15 -1.22 -10.48 16.08
C ILE A 15 -1.18 -9.26 16.98
N LEU A 16 -0.06 -8.54 16.88
CA LEU A 16 0.00 -7.13 17.17
C LEU A 16 -1.27 -6.60 16.52
N ALA A 17 -2.26 -6.27 17.35
CA ALA A 17 -3.09 -5.11 17.09
C ALA A 17 -2.09 -3.98 16.83
N GLY A 18 -1.71 -3.85 15.56
CA GLY A 18 -0.69 -2.94 15.13
C GLY A 18 -1.28 -1.56 15.26
N CYS A 19 -0.93 -0.85 16.33
CA CYS A 19 -0.88 0.61 16.35
C CYS A 19 0.16 1.14 15.35
N GLY A 20 0.24 0.56 14.16
CA GLY A 20 0.92 1.08 13.00
C GLY A 20 -0.18 1.50 12.05
N ASN A 21 -0.27 2.79 11.76
CA ASN A 21 -1.24 3.31 10.80
C ASN A 21 -1.11 2.52 9.50
N ASP A 22 -2.14 1.74 9.14
CA ASP A 22 -2.17 0.97 7.89
C ASP A 22 -2.14 1.88 6.66
N ALA A 23 -2.38 3.18 6.88
CA ALA A 23 -2.32 4.20 5.86
C ALA A 23 -0.92 4.41 5.28
N LEU A 24 -0.91 4.77 4.01
CA LEU A 24 0.24 5.37 3.38
C LEU A 24 0.31 6.84 3.77
N GLU A 25 1.50 7.30 4.12
CA GLU A 25 1.76 8.69 4.46
C GLU A 25 2.91 9.21 3.60
N GLY A 26 2.75 10.43 3.09
CA GLY A 26 3.78 11.16 2.35
C GLY A 26 3.42 11.43 0.90
N THR A 27 4.39 12.01 0.19
CA THR A 27 4.21 12.41 -1.20
C THR A 27 4.98 11.47 -2.12
N TYR A 28 4.35 11.11 -3.24
CA TYR A 28 4.93 10.27 -4.27
C TYR A 28 4.79 10.91 -5.65
N GLU A 29 5.77 10.64 -6.48
CA GLU A 29 5.70 10.82 -7.92
C GLU A 29 5.17 9.54 -8.56
N GLN A 30 3.96 9.62 -9.12
CA GLN A 30 3.36 8.57 -9.93
C GLN A 30 3.86 8.67 -11.36
N THR A 31 4.35 7.55 -11.88
CA THR A 31 4.59 7.33 -13.29
C THR A 31 3.64 6.27 -13.81
N THR A 32 2.94 6.58 -14.90
CA THR A 32 2.12 5.60 -15.64
C THR A 32 2.87 5.14 -16.89
N THR A 33 3.00 3.85 -17.11
CA THR A 33 3.52 3.27 -18.36
C THR A 33 2.41 2.50 -19.06
N VAL A 34 2.09 2.88 -20.30
CA VAL A 34 1.09 2.21 -21.14
C VAL A 34 1.77 1.65 -22.37
N MET A 35 1.68 0.33 -22.60
CA MET A 35 2.30 -0.35 -23.74
C MET A 35 3.81 -0.04 -23.89
N GLY A 36 4.51 0.11 -22.77
CA GLY A 36 5.93 0.46 -22.74
C GLY A 36 6.25 1.96 -22.93
N ILE A 37 5.25 2.81 -23.16
CA ILE A 37 5.41 4.26 -23.26
C ILE A 37 5.12 4.90 -21.91
N GLN A 38 6.09 5.64 -21.38
CA GLN A 38 5.96 6.36 -20.12
C GLN A 38 5.19 7.66 -20.33
N GLY A 39 4.13 7.84 -19.56
CA GLY A 39 3.38 9.09 -19.47
C GLY A 39 4.07 10.12 -18.55
N PRO A 40 3.54 11.35 -18.47
CA PRO A 40 4.06 12.36 -17.58
C PRO A 40 3.94 11.94 -16.11
N THR A 41 4.90 12.36 -15.30
CA THR A 41 4.87 12.15 -13.85
C THR A 41 3.82 13.04 -13.20
N GLN A 42 3.14 12.53 -12.18
CA GLN A 42 2.11 13.24 -11.42
C GLN A 42 2.41 13.14 -9.93
N LYS A 43 2.13 14.22 -9.18
CA LYS A 43 2.28 14.22 -7.72
C LYS A 43 1.02 13.61 -7.09
N VAL A 44 1.23 12.66 -6.18
CA VAL A 44 0.18 12.03 -5.37
C VAL A 44 0.57 12.13 -3.90
N GLU A 45 -0.34 12.64 -3.08
CA GLU A 45 -0.19 12.72 -1.64
C GLU A 45 -1.10 11.69 -0.98
N PHE A 46 -0.56 10.89 -0.08
CA PHE A 46 -1.32 9.96 0.74
C PHE A 46 -1.31 10.42 2.20
N SER A 47 -2.48 10.33 2.82
CA SER A 47 -2.71 10.55 4.24
C SER A 47 -3.74 9.55 4.77
N SER A 48 -3.80 9.35 6.08
CA SER A 48 -4.84 8.55 6.74
C SER A 48 -6.25 8.94 6.32
N ASP A 49 -6.50 10.23 6.08
CA ASP A 49 -7.85 10.76 5.91
C ASP A 49 -8.21 11.04 4.44
N TYR A 50 -7.20 11.18 3.57
CA TYR A 50 -7.40 11.59 2.18
C TYR A 50 -6.26 11.13 1.25
N ILE A 51 -6.56 11.18 -0.04
CA ILE A 51 -5.59 11.07 -1.13
C ILE A 51 -5.74 12.29 -2.03
N ILE A 52 -4.64 12.99 -2.31
CA ILE A 52 -4.62 14.06 -3.32
C ILE A 52 -3.91 13.55 -4.55
N ALA A 53 -4.61 13.46 -5.68
CA ALA A 53 -4.02 13.11 -6.97
C ALA A 53 -4.44 14.15 -8.01
N ASN A 54 -3.48 14.68 -8.77
CA ASN A 54 -3.75 15.73 -9.78
C ASN A 54 -4.51 16.95 -9.24
N GLY A 55 -4.25 17.32 -7.98
CA GLY A 55 -4.92 18.44 -7.31
C GLY A 55 -6.36 18.17 -6.86
N ILE A 56 -6.85 16.94 -7.04
CA ILE A 56 -8.17 16.50 -6.56
C ILE A 56 -7.97 15.72 -5.27
N GLU A 57 -8.57 16.21 -4.19
CA GLU A 57 -8.64 15.52 -2.90
C GLU A 57 -9.82 14.54 -2.89
N VAL A 58 -9.56 13.31 -2.47
CA VAL A 58 -10.57 12.27 -2.25
C VAL A 58 -10.44 11.75 -0.83
N LYS A 59 -11.54 11.78 -0.07
CA LYS A 59 -11.58 11.28 1.30
C LYS A 59 -11.46 9.76 1.35
N VAL A 60 -10.60 9.29 2.23
CA VAL A 60 -10.47 7.87 2.58
C VAL A 60 -11.37 7.58 3.77
N GLY A 61 -12.11 6.47 3.70
CA GLY A 61 -12.91 5.94 4.81
C GLY A 61 -12.21 4.82 5.55
N GLU A 62 -11.36 4.04 4.87
CA GLU A 62 -10.66 2.90 5.44
C GLU A 62 -9.33 2.67 4.72
N TRP A 63 -8.31 2.33 5.51
CA TRP A 63 -7.07 1.72 5.03
C TRP A 63 -7.00 0.28 5.53
N GLU A 64 -6.71 -0.65 4.64
CA GLU A 64 -6.47 -2.05 4.98
C GLU A 64 -5.08 -2.44 4.51
N ARG A 65 -4.27 -3.01 5.40
CA ARG A 65 -2.98 -3.57 5.06
C ARG A 65 -2.96 -5.07 5.26
N LYS A 66 -2.48 -5.78 4.25
CA LYS A 66 -2.22 -7.21 4.31
C LYS A 66 -0.86 -7.50 3.66
N ASP A 67 0.07 -7.97 4.47
CA ASP A 67 1.46 -8.22 4.06
C ASP A 67 2.10 -6.98 3.42
N ASP A 68 2.50 -7.09 2.16
CA ASP A 68 3.07 -6.02 1.35
C ASP A 68 2.02 -5.23 0.55
N VAL A 69 0.72 -5.49 0.74
CA VAL A 69 -0.36 -4.82 -0.01
C VAL A 69 -1.12 -3.86 0.90
N VAL A 70 -1.39 -2.67 0.39
CA VAL A 70 -2.22 -1.65 1.04
C VAL A 70 -3.36 -1.24 0.11
N ILE A 71 -4.56 -1.19 0.67
CA ILE A 71 -5.78 -0.80 -0.03
C ILE A 71 -6.42 0.37 0.72
N ALA A 72 -6.74 1.44 0.01
CA ALA A 72 -7.58 2.51 0.54
C ALA A 72 -8.99 2.39 -0.06
N ARG A 73 -10.02 2.59 0.76
CA ARG A 73 -11.42 2.62 0.33
C ARG A 73 -12.10 3.91 0.77
N ASN A 74 -13.08 4.38 0.02
CA ASN A 74 -13.95 5.46 0.47
C ASN A 74 -15.00 4.95 1.48
N LYS A 75 -15.82 5.87 2.02
CA LYS A 75 -16.89 5.54 2.99
C LYS A 75 -17.93 4.52 2.49
N ASP A 76 -18.05 4.34 1.18
CA ASP A 76 -19.00 3.43 0.54
C ASP A 76 -18.35 2.06 0.24
N GLY A 77 -17.09 1.85 0.67
CA GLY A 77 -16.33 0.62 0.47
C GLY A 77 -15.70 0.49 -0.93
N VAL A 78 -15.76 1.53 -1.77
CA VAL A 78 -15.16 1.52 -3.10
C VAL A 78 -13.65 1.73 -2.97
N ALA A 79 -12.88 0.84 -3.59
CA ALA A 79 -11.42 0.95 -3.63
C ALA A 79 -10.99 2.21 -4.39
N LEU A 80 -10.19 3.04 -3.73
CA LEU A 80 -9.57 4.24 -4.29
C LEU A 80 -8.18 3.91 -4.84
N ILE A 81 -7.42 3.09 -4.12
CA ILE A 81 -6.11 2.61 -4.55
C ILE A 81 -5.85 1.22 -3.99
N ASN A 82 -5.12 0.41 -4.75
CA ASN A 82 -4.58 -0.87 -4.31
C ASN A 82 -3.13 -0.93 -4.78
N VAL A 83 -2.18 -0.98 -3.85
CA VAL A 83 -0.75 -0.96 -4.16
C VAL A 83 0.02 -2.00 -3.37
N ARG A 84 1.05 -2.55 -4.01
CA ARG A 84 2.13 -3.25 -3.35
C ARG A 84 3.16 -2.23 -2.87
N VAL A 85 3.51 -2.31 -1.59
CA VAL A 85 4.55 -1.54 -0.93
C VAL A 85 5.88 -2.24 -1.12
N LEU A 86 6.82 -1.55 -1.76
CA LEU A 86 8.16 -2.03 -2.06
C LEU A 86 9.19 -1.14 -1.37
N ASP A 87 10.42 -1.64 -1.24
CA ASP A 87 11.58 -0.86 -0.81
C ASP A 87 11.35 -0.10 0.52
N GLY A 88 10.62 -0.73 1.45
CA GLY A 88 10.27 -0.15 2.76
C GLY A 88 9.32 1.05 2.70
N GLY A 89 8.51 1.18 1.64
CA GLY A 89 7.61 2.32 1.43
C GLY A 89 8.19 3.44 0.59
N LYS A 90 9.41 3.28 0.05
CA LYS A 90 9.99 4.24 -0.90
C LYS A 90 9.42 4.10 -2.30
N ARG A 91 8.86 2.93 -2.62
CA ARG A 91 8.25 2.66 -3.93
C ARG A 91 6.94 1.90 -3.74
N LEU A 92 5.94 2.26 -4.53
CA LEU A 92 4.66 1.56 -4.59
C LEU A 92 4.39 1.12 -6.03
N GLU A 93 3.68 0.01 -6.19
CA GLU A 93 3.24 -0.47 -7.50
C GLU A 93 1.74 -0.78 -7.45
N ALA A 94 0.94 -0.19 -8.34
CA ALA A 94 -0.49 -0.44 -8.36
C ALA A 94 -0.80 -1.91 -8.72
N ILE A 95 -1.79 -2.49 -8.06
CA ILE A 95 -2.29 -3.84 -8.29
C ILE A 95 -3.69 -3.76 -8.90
N GLY A 96 -3.97 -4.60 -9.90
CA GLY A 96 -5.30 -4.71 -10.51
C GLY A 96 -5.50 -3.85 -11.77
N GLY A 97 -4.43 -3.32 -12.36
CA GLY A 97 -4.45 -2.75 -13.71
C GLY A 97 -4.42 -3.81 -14.81
N SER A 98 -4.43 -3.38 -16.08
CA SER A 98 -4.15 -4.29 -17.21
C SER A 98 -2.65 -4.58 -17.28
N GLU A 99 -2.25 -5.73 -17.84
CA GLU A 99 -0.82 -6.02 -18.11
C GLU A 99 -0.16 -4.97 -19.02
N MET A 100 -0.99 -4.20 -19.73
CA MET A 100 -0.60 -3.13 -20.63
C MET A 100 -0.40 -1.78 -19.93
N ALA A 101 -0.84 -1.61 -18.68
CA ALA A 101 -0.78 -0.35 -17.94
C ALA A 101 -0.24 -0.55 -16.52
N LYS A 102 0.97 -0.06 -16.28
CA LYS A 102 1.65 -0.13 -14.97
C LYS A 102 1.73 1.25 -14.34
N ASN A 103 1.37 1.35 -13.07
CA ASN A 103 1.55 2.56 -12.27
C ASN A 103 2.59 2.30 -11.18
N VAL A 104 3.62 3.14 -11.13
CA VAL A 104 4.67 3.10 -10.12
C VAL A 104 4.69 4.45 -9.41
N PHE A 105 4.84 4.42 -8.10
CA PHE A 105 4.91 5.61 -7.25
C PHE A 105 6.27 5.61 -6.56
N VAL A 106 7.00 6.72 -6.61
CA VAL A 106 8.30 6.87 -5.94
C VAL A 106 8.20 8.01 -4.95
N ARG A 107 8.59 7.74 -3.69
CA ARG A 107 8.53 8.72 -2.61
C ARG A 107 9.48 9.90 -2.88
N VAL A 108 9.04 11.12 -2.59
CA VAL A 108 9.81 12.36 -2.89
C VAL A 108 10.15 13.22 -1.68
N ASP A 109 9.68 12.85 -0.49
CA ASP A 109 10.06 13.44 0.80
C ASP A 109 11.35 12.86 1.39
#